data_AF-Q6S898-F1
#
_entry.id   AF-Q6S898-F1
#
_cell.length_a   1.000
_cell.length_b   1.000
_cell.length_c   1.000
_cell.angle_alpha   90.00
_cell.angle_beta   90.00
_cell.angle_gamma   90.00
#
_symmetry.space_group_name_H-M   'P 1'
#
loop_
_entity.id
_entity.type
_entity.pdbx_description
1 polymer ?
#
loop_
_entity_poly.entity_id
_entity_poly.type
_entity_poly.pdbx_seq_one_letter_code
_entity_poly.pdbx_strand_id
1 'polypeptide(L)'
;LAIAIVSGITRNARNGILIKGGVFLEQLGKIDTIAFDKTGTLTKGEPFVEVLKVYDEQFLTIAGSVENHSSHPLAKAVMRKVAESSVTLAETTDSVTLPGQGISAIVNGERYFVGNEKGLSETVLTDSIQEEITALKNQGYTLVTVANDEKVLGLMGITDEVRGESKQIIKELHQAGIKHTVMLTGDHQQTAKKVSEKIGLSNYYANLLPDEKVKKVKELTKTGKIAMVAT
;
A
#
# COMPACT_ATOMS: atom_id res chain seq x y z
N LEU A 1 40.94 1.34 -10.02
CA LEU A 1 39.47 1.16 -10.06
C LEU A 1 39.01 -0.09 -9.30
N ALA A 2 39.50 -1.28 -9.65
CA ALA A 2 39.10 -2.54 -8.98
C ALA A 2 39.31 -2.55 -7.45
N ILE A 3 40.44 -2.05 -6.95
CA ILE A 3 40.72 -1.98 -5.50
C ILE A 3 39.70 -1.08 -4.77
N ALA A 4 39.31 0.06 -5.38
CA ALA A 4 38.32 0.97 -4.80
C ALA A 4 36.93 0.32 -4.73
N ILE A 5 36.54 -0.41 -5.78
CA ILE A 5 35.28 -1.15 -5.82
C ILE A 5 35.24 -2.24 -4.75
N VAL A 6 36.26 -3.09 -4.67
CA VAL A 6 36.33 -4.18 -3.69
C VAL A 6 36.34 -3.62 -2.26
N SER A 7 37.09 -2.53 -2.03
CA SER A 7 37.11 -1.83 -0.75
C SER A 7 35.73 -1.26 -0.39
N GLY A 8 35.04 -0.66 -1.37
CA GLY A 8 33.69 -0.12 -1.21
C GLY A 8 32.66 -1.19 -0.86
N ILE A 9 32.67 -2.33 -1.57
CA ILE A 9 31.79 -3.47 -1.28
C ILE A 9 32.09 -4.02 0.13
N THR A 10 33.37 -4.22 0.47
CA THR A 10 33.78 -4.75 1.77
C THR A 10 33.36 -3.82 2.92
N ARG A 11 33.51 -2.51 2.74
CA ARG A 11 33.08 -1.51 3.75
C ARG A 11 31.57 -1.50 3.93
N ASN A 12 30.80 -1.56 2.85
CA ASN A 12 29.33 -1.63 2.91
C ASN A 12 28.85 -2.92 3.58
N ALA A 13 29.47 -4.06 3.28
CA ALA A 13 29.13 -5.34 3.91
C ALA A 13 29.33 -5.31 5.44
N ARG A 14 30.40 -4.66 5.94
CA ARG A 14 30.62 -4.45 7.38
C ARG A 14 29.55 -3.58 8.05
N ASN A 15 28.86 -2.76 7.28
CA ASN A 15 27.74 -1.93 7.73
C ASN A 15 26.37 -2.59 7.45
N GLY A 16 26.33 -3.88 7.11
CA GLY A 16 25.09 -4.61 6.83
C GLY A 16 24.49 -4.33 5.44
N ILE A 17 25.21 -3.65 4.54
CA ILE A 17 24.75 -3.33 3.19
C ILE A 17 25.34 -4.34 2.20
N LEU A 18 24.49 -5.18 1.64
CA LEU A 18 24.88 -6.17 0.64
C LEU A 18 24.82 -5.59 -0.78
N ILE A 19 25.97 -5.48 -1.45
CA ILE A 19 26.07 -5.04 -2.85
C ILE A 19 26.45 -6.23 -3.72
N LYS A 20 25.61 -6.58 -4.69
CA LYS A 20 25.75 -7.77 -5.56
C LYS A 20 26.80 -7.61 -6.68
N GLY A 21 27.90 -6.91 -6.41
CA GLY A 21 29.02 -6.73 -7.35
C GLY A 21 29.33 -5.27 -7.70
N GLY A 22 30.47 -5.06 -8.35
CA GLY A 22 31.04 -3.73 -8.60
C GLY A 22 30.22 -2.82 -9.50
N VAL A 23 29.57 -3.41 -10.51
CA VAL A 23 28.72 -2.66 -11.45
C VAL A 23 27.59 -1.94 -10.73
N PHE A 24 26.99 -2.56 -9.71
CA PHE A 24 25.92 -1.94 -8.92
C PHE A 24 26.44 -0.80 -8.04
N LEU A 25 27.64 -0.94 -7.47
CA LEU A 25 28.28 0.14 -6.69
C LEU A 25 28.55 1.36 -7.59
N GLU A 26 29.02 1.15 -8.82
CA GLU A 26 29.22 2.23 -9.78
C GLU A 26 27.90 2.86 -10.25
N GLN A 27 26.86 2.06 -10.45
CA GLN A 27 25.54 2.56 -10.82
C GLN A 27 24.92 3.41 -9.70
N LEU A 28 25.06 3.00 -8.43
CA LEU A 28 24.59 3.76 -7.28
C LEU A 28 25.14 5.19 -7.25
N GLY A 29 26.42 5.38 -7.59
CA GLY A 29 27.05 6.70 -7.65
C GLY A 29 26.54 7.62 -8.78
N LYS A 30 25.73 7.10 -9.71
CA LYS A 30 25.16 7.86 -10.84
C LYS A 30 23.68 8.17 -10.65
N ILE A 31 23.07 7.73 -9.56
CA ILE A 31 21.64 7.89 -9.31
C ILE A 31 21.32 9.35 -8.99
N ASP A 32 20.30 9.87 -9.67
CA ASP A 32 19.77 11.21 -9.44
C ASP A 32 18.34 11.18 -8.86
N THR A 33 17.68 10.03 -8.95
CA THR A 33 16.28 9.83 -8.59
C THR A 33 16.10 8.56 -7.77
N ILE A 34 15.36 8.63 -6.67
CA ILE A 34 14.98 7.45 -5.88
C ILE A 34 13.46 7.32 -5.88
N ALA A 35 12.99 6.16 -6.33
CA ALA A 35 11.60 5.74 -6.24
C ALA A 35 11.40 4.84 -5.02
N PHE A 36 10.44 5.18 -4.17
CA PHE A 36 10.08 4.43 -2.98
C PHE A 36 8.74 3.74 -3.17
N ASP A 37 8.63 2.47 -2.78
CA ASP A 37 7.32 1.95 -2.38
C ASP A 37 6.88 2.62 -1.06
N LYS A 38 5.58 2.67 -0.79
CA LYS A 38 5.06 3.32 0.40
C LYS A 38 5.07 2.38 1.60
N THR A 39 4.28 1.30 1.51
CA THR A 39 3.98 0.38 2.61
C THR A 39 5.25 -0.36 3.03
N GLY A 40 5.61 -0.30 4.31
CA GLY A 40 6.82 -0.94 4.86
C GLY A 40 8.13 -0.19 4.62
N THR A 41 8.22 0.63 3.57
CA THR A 41 9.42 1.40 3.23
C THR A 41 9.39 2.82 3.79
N LEU A 42 8.41 3.65 3.41
CA LEU A 42 8.21 5.01 3.96
C LEU A 42 7.31 5.01 5.21
N THR A 43 6.67 3.88 5.45
CA THR A 43 5.73 3.64 6.55
C THR A 43 6.19 2.42 7.32
N LYS A 44 5.64 2.20 8.52
CA LYS A 44 6.00 1.06 9.37
C LYS A 44 5.64 -0.28 8.72
N GLY A 45 4.69 -0.29 7.76
CA GLY A 45 4.22 -1.52 7.12
C GLY A 45 3.28 -2.31 8.02
N GLU A 46 2.72 -1.65 9.02
CA GLU A 46 1.81 -2.21 10.01
C GLU A 46 0.48 -1.46 9.94
N PRO A 47 -0.27 -1.61 8.82
CA PRO A 47 -1.54 -0.91 8.68
C PRO A 47 -2.52 -1.32 9.77
N PHE A 48 -3.39 -0.39 10.16
CA PHE A 48 -4.44 -0.62 11.15
C PHE A 48 -5.74 0.08 10.73
N VAL A 49 -6.86 -0.47 11.20
CA VAL A 49 -8.18 0.12 11.00
C VAL A 49 -8.35 1.28 11.99
N GLU A 50 -8.33 2.50 11.49
CA GLU A 50 -8.55 3.71 12.30
C GLU A 50 -10.04 4.09 12.35
N VAL A 51 -10.76 3.87 11.25
CA VAL A 51 -12.19 4.18 11.14
C VAL A 51 -12.96 2.91 10.82
N LEU A 52 -14.06 2.69 11.55
CA LEU A 52 -14.99 1.59 11.33
C LEU A 52 -16.41 2.14 11.18
N LYS A 53 -17.07 1.80 10.08
CA LYS A 53 -18.49 2.10 9.82
C LYS A 53 -19.23 0.79 9.60
N VAL A 54 -20.17 0.49 10.48
CA VAL A 54 -20.96 -0.73 10.44
C VAL A 54 -22.38 -0.38 10.05
N TYR A 55 -22.86 -0.92 8.95
CA TYR A 55 -24.25 -0.76 8.49
C TYR A 55 -25.05 -2.05 8.64
N ASP A 56 -24.36 -3.19 8.68
CA ASP A 56 -24.92 -4.52 8.88
C ASP A 56 -24.14 -5.27 9.96
N GLU A 57 -24.83 -6.02 10.81
CA GLU A 57 -24.22 -6.80 11.90
C GLU A 57 -23.31 -7.93 11.38
N GLN A 58 -23.55 -8.44 10.17
CA GLN A 58 -22.73 -9.47 9.55
C GLN A 58 -21.37 -8.94 9.08
N PHE A 59 -21.18 -7.62 9.05
CA PHE A 59 -20.01 -6.96 8.47
C PHE A 59 -18.66 -7.58 8.89
N LEU A 60 -18.41 -7.69 10.19
CA LEU A 60 -17.12 -8.17 10.70
C LEU A 60 -16.96 -9.69 10.52
N THR A 61 -18.06 -10.44 10.61
CA THR A 61 -18.06 -11.88 10.30
C THR A 61 -17.68 -12.10 8.84
N ILE A 62 -18.32 -11.39 7.91
CA ILE A 62 -18.02 -11.52 6.47
C ILE A 62 -16.61 -11.02 6.18
N ALA A 63 -16.22 -9.83 6.68
CA ALA A 63 -14.87 -9.29 6.50
C ALA A 63 -13.80 -10.29 6.92
N GLY A 64 -13.95 -10.85 8.13
CA GLY A 64 -13.01 -11.82 8.68
C GLY A 64 -13.02 -13.14 7.93
N SER A 65 -14.19 -13.63 7.50
CA SER A 65 -14.31 -14.90 6.78
C SER A 65 -13.60 -14.82 5.42
N VAL A 66 -13.85 -13.75 4.65
CA VAL A 66 -13.26 -13.55 3.32
C VAL A 66 -11.75 -13.29 3.39
N GLU A 67 -11.27 -12.52 4.37
CA GLU A 67 -9.85 -12.14 4.48
C GLU A 67 -8.99 -13.17 5.24
N ASN A 68 -9.58 -14.22 5.84
CA ASN A 68 -8.88 -15.16 6.72
C ASN A 68 -7.62 -15.82 6.10
N HIS A 69 -7.62 -16.02 4.77
CA HIS A 69 -6.52 -16.67 4.05
C HIS A 69 -5.66 -15.68 3.24
N SER A 70 -5.91 -14.38 3.36
CA SER A 70 -5.20 -13.35 2.62
C SER A 70 -3.89 -12.98 3.32
N SER A 71 -2.78 -13.02 2.57
CA SER A 71 -1.46 -12.62 3.08
C SER A 71 -1.23 -11.10 3.00
N HIS A 72 -2.19 -10.36 2.45
CA HIS A 72 -2.06 -8.93 2.19
C HIS A 72 -1.96 -8.13 3.50
N PRO A 73 -1.12 -7.08 3.59
CA PRO A 73 -1.00 -6.26 4.80
C PRO A 73 -2.35 -5.66 5.26
N LEU A 74 -3.20 -5.20 4.33
CA LEU A 74 -4.53 -4.69 4.69
C LEU A 74 -5.43 -5.78 5.28
N ALA A 75 -5.36 -7.01 4.77
CA ALA A 75 -6.10 -8.15 5.34
C ALA A 75 -5.69 -8.41 6.78
N LYS A 76 -4.39 -8.35 7.08
CA LYS A 76 -3.91 -8.47 8.47
C LYS A 76 -4.45 -7.36 9.37
N ALA A 77 -4.58 -6.14 8.86
CA ALA A 77 -5.20 -5.03 9.59
C ALA A 77 -6.69 -5.30 9.88
N VAL A 78 -7.43 -5.80 8.89
CA VAL A 78 -8.83 -6.22 9.03
C VAL A 78 -8.95 -7.35 10.06
N MET A 79 -8.13 -8.41 9.95
CA MET A 79 -8.17 -9.54 10.86
C MET A 79 -7.84 -9.15 12.32
N ARG A 80 -6.91 -8.21 12.53
CA ARG A 80 -6.66 -7.64 13.86
C ARG A 80 -7.92 -6.97 14.41
N LYS A 81 -8.63 -6.19 13.59
CA LYS A 81 -9.86 -5.52 14.00
C LYS A 81 -11.00 -6.49 14.28
N VAL A 82 -11.14 -7.53 13.46
CA VAL A 82 -12.12 -8.60 13.64
C VAL A 82 -11.88 -9.36 14.95
N ALA A 83 -10.63 -9.63 15.30
CA ALA A 83 -10.26 -10.32 16.54
C ALA A 83 -10.68 -9.53 17.81
N GLU A 84 -10.81 -8.21 17.74
CA GLU A 84 -11.32 -7.38 18.85
C GLU A 84 -12.82 -7.57 19.10
N SER A 85 -13.57 -8.09 18.13
CA SER A 85 -15.04 -8.05 18.12
C SER A 85 -15.73 -9.39 18.44
N SER A 86 -14.99 -10.40 18.90
CA SER A 86 -15.52 -11.71 19.33
C SER A 86 -16.52 -12.37 18.36
N VAL A 87 -16.33 -12.19 17.05
CA VAL A 87 -17.19 -12.81 16.02
C VAL A 87 -16.68 -14.20 15.64
N THR A 88 -17.62 -15.09 15.30
CA THR A 88 -17.29 -16.40 14.70
C THR A 88 -17.20 -16.25 13.19
N LEU A 89 -16.12 -16.75 12.60
CA LEU A 89 -15.93 -16.77 11.15
C LEU A 89 -16.74 -17.90 10.52
N ALA A 90 -17.25 -17.67 9.32
CA ALA A 90 -17.92 -18.66 8.50
C ALA A 90 -16.94 -19.27 7.48
N GLU A 91 -17.26 -20.46 6.99
CA GLU A 91 -16.52 -21.04 5.87
C GLU A 91 -16.81 -20.27 4.57
N THR A 92 -15.77 -20.12 3.76
CA THR A 92 -15.86 -19.48 2.44
C THR A 92 -15.64 -20.50 1.33
N THR A 93 -16.43 -20.42 0.27
CA THR A 93 -16.21 -21.15 -1.00
C THR A 93 -16.00 -20.17 -2.15
N ASP A 94 -15.48 -20.65 -3.29
CA ASP A 94 -15.30 -19.87 -4.52
C ASP A 94 -14.58 -18.52 -4.31
N SER A 95 -13.54 -18.51 -3.48
CA SER A 95 -12.73 -17.33 -3.22
C SER A 95 -11.88 -16.97 -4.45
N VAL A 96 -12.08 -15.76 -4.97
CA VAL A 96 -11.38 -15.21 -6.14
C VAL A 96 -10.76 -13.87 -5.79
N THR A 97 -9.44 -13.76 -5.99
CA THR A 97 -8.72 -12.49 -5.89
C THR A 97 -8.90 -11.67 -7.16
N LEU A 98 -9.40 -10.45 -7.03
CA LEU A 98 -9.57 -9.46 -8.10
C LEU A 98 -8.42 -8.45 -8.02
N PRO A 99 -7.41 -8.51 -8.91
CA PRO A 99 -6.20 -7.69 -8.80
C PRO A 99 -6.50 -6.19 -8.73
N GLY A 100 -6.02 -5.56 -7.67
CA GLY A 100 -6.22 -4.12 -7.45
C GLY A 100 -7.62 -3.70 -7.04
N GLN A 101 -8.51 -4.65 -6.75
CA GLN A 101 -9.86 -4.41 -6.27
C GLN A 101 -10.07 -5.03 -4.90
N GLY A 102 -9.85 -6.33 -4.74
CA GLY A 102 -10.13 -7.04 -3.50
C GLY A 102 -10.28 -8.55 -3.68
N ILE A 103 -11.10 -9.17 -2.85
CA ILE A 103 -11.43 -10.59 -2.88
C ILE A 103 -12.96 -10.73 -2.91
N SER A 104 -13.47 -11.62 -3.76
CA SER A 104 -14.87 -12.07 -3.70
C SER A 104 -14.91 -13.52 -3.25
N ALA A 105 -15.88 -13.88 -2.41
CA ALA A 105 -16.11 -15.26 -1.99
C ALA A 105 -17.58 -15.49 -1.68
N ILE A 106 -17.98 -16.75 -1.61
CA ILE A 106 -19.32 -17.16 -1.20
C ILE A 106 -19.31 -17.54 0.28
N VAL A 107 -20.22 -16.97 1.06
CA VAL A 107 -20.45 -17.28 2.46
C VAL A 107 -21.93 -17.61 2.64
N ASN A 108 -22.24 -18.79 3.20
CA ASN A 108 -23.61 -19.26 3.39
C ASN A 108 -24.49 -19.22 2.11
N GLY A 109 -23.89 -19.44 0.94
CA GLY A 109 -24.59 -19.44 -0.35
C GLY A 109 -24.76 -18.07 -1.01
N GLU A 110 -24.28 -17.00 -0.39
CA GLU A 110 -24.36 -15.64 -0.92
C GLU A 110 -22.97 -15.10 -1.27
N ARG A 111 -22.86 -14.33 -2.36
CA ARG A 111 -21.62 -13.71 -2.81
C ARG A 111 -21.35 -12.43 -2.04
N TYR A 112 -20.15 -12.33 -1.49
CA TYR A 112 -19.64 -11.13 -0.87
C TYR A 112 -18.36 -10.67 -1.57
N PHE A 113 -18.09 -9.38 -1.46
CA PHE A 113 -16.87 -8.73 -1.90
C PHE A 113 -16.26 -7.95 -0.74
N VAL A 114 -14.94 -8.08 -0.59
CA VAL A 114 -14.12 -7.33 0.37
C VAL A 114 -12.97 -6.66 -0.37
N GLY A 115 -12.95 -5.33 -0.40
CA GLY A 115 -11.97 -4.60 -1.20
C GLY A 115 -12.27 -3.11 -1.35
N ASN A 116 -11.65 -2.45 -2.31
CA ASN A 116 -11.89 -1.04 -2.61
C ASN A 116 -13.14 -0.82 -3.49
N GLU A 117 -13.51 0.44 -3.70
CA GLU A 117 -14.72 0.82 -4.42
C GLU A 117 -14.77 0.38 -5.88
N LYS A 118 -13.63 0.03 -6.50
CA LYS A 118 -13.59 -0.42 -7.90
C LYS A 118 -14.26 -1.78 -8.10
N GLY A 119 -14.35 -2.59 -7.04
CA GLY A 119 -15.04 -3.89 -7.08
C GLY A 119 -16.53 -3.82 -6.74
N LEU A 120 -17.08 -2.62 -6.47
CA LEU A 120 -18.49 -2.42 -6.12
C LEU A 120 -19.38 -2.22 -7.36
N SER A 121 -18.94 -2.60 -8.56
CA SER A 121 -19.68 -2.35 -9.80
C SER A 121 -21.05 -3.02 -9.85
N GLU A 122 -21.20 -4.14 -9.14
CA GLU A 122 -22.45 -4.92 -9.07
C GLU A 122 -23.26 -4.61 -7.80
N THR A 123 -22.71 -3.83 -6.86
CA THR A 123 -23.37 -3.46 -5.60
C THR A 123 -24.20 -2.19 -5.76
N VAL A 124 -25.42 -2.19 -5.22
CA VAL A 124 -26.23 -0.97 -5.13
C VAL A 124 -25.63 -0.01 -4.09
N LEU A 125 -25.23 1.18 -4.54
CA LEU A 125 -24.70 2.26 -3.71
C LEU A 125 -25.74 3.37 -3.55
N THR A 126 -26.05 3.73 -2.31
CA THR A 126 -26.85 4.92 -2.01
C THR A 126 -25.97 6.17 -2.02
N ASP A 127 -26.57 7.34 -2.26
CA ASP A 127 -25.84 8.63 -2.26
C ASP A 127 -25.07 8.85 -0.96
N SER A 128 -25.68 8.51 0.18
CA SER A 128 -25.04 8.61 1.51
C SER A 128 -23.76 7.79 1.61
N ILE A 129 -23.75 6.55 1.09
CA ILE A 129 -22.57 5.69 1.13
C ILE A 129 -21.49 6.23 0.19
N GLN A 130 -21.88 6.74 -0.99
CA GLN A 130 -20.95 7.35 -1.94
C GLN A 130 -20.27 8.59 -1.34
N GLU A 131 -21.01 9.41 -0.60
CA GLU A 131 -20.48 10.56 0.14
C GLU A 131 -19.52 10.15 1.25
N GLU A 132 -19.86 9.12 2.04
CA GLU A 132 -18.99 8.60 3.10
C GLU A 132 -17.67 8.02 2.55
N ILE A 133 -17.74 7.23 1.48
CA ILE A 133 -16.56 6.71 0.77
C ILE A 133 -15.67 7.89 0.33
N THR A 134 -16.27 8.91 -0.28
CA THR A 134 -15.54 10.08 -0.75
C THR A 134 -14.90 10.86 0.40
N ALA A 135 -15.63 11.06 1.50
CA ALA A 135 -15.15 11.77 2.68
C ALA A 135 -13.95 11.06 3.32
N LEU A 136 -14.03 9.73 3.52
CA LEU A 136 -12.93 8.97 4.12
C LEU A 136 -11.69 8.95 3.22
N LYS A 137 -11.87 8.83 1.90
CA LYS A 137 -10.76 8.96 0.94
C LYS A 137 -10.13 10.34 0.96
N ASN A 138 -10.92 11.39 1.10
CA ASN A 138 -10.42 12.77 1.24
C ASN A 138 -9.67 12.98 2.57
N GLN A 139 -10.01 12.20 3.58
CA GLN A 139 -9.24 12.12 4.82
C GLN A 139 -7.97 11.27 4.68
N GLY A 140 -7.72 10.65 3.53
CA GLY A 140 -6.49 9.91 3.24
C GLY A 140 -6.51 8.47 3.73
N TYR A 141 -7.67 7.92 4.06
CA TYR A 141 -7.81 6.51 4.37
C TYR A 141 -7.75 5.66 3.10
N THR A 142 -7.06 4.52 3.20
CA THR A 142 -7.25 3.41 2.26
C THR A 142 -8.50 2.68 2.69
N LEU A 143 -9.53 2.67 1.83
CA LEU A 143 -10.80 2.06 2.14
C LEU A 143 -10.82 0.57 1.84
N VAL A 144 -11.40 -0.18 2.78
CA VAL A 144 -11.88 -1.55 2.57
C VAL A 144 -13.37 -1.55 2.84
N THR A 145 -14.14 -1.84 1.80
CA THR A 145 -15.58 -2.00 1.80
C THR A 145 -15.92 -3.48 1.84
N VAL A 146 -16.98 -3.82 2.56
CA VAL A 146 -17.60 -5.15 2.50
C VAL A 146 -19.01 -4.98 1.96
N ALA A 147 -19.35 -5.75 0.95
CA ALA A 147 -20.63 -5.64 0.26
C ALA A 147 -21.09 -7.00 -0.28
N ASN A 148 -22.38 -7.10 -0.56
CA ASN A 148 -22.97 -8.08 -1.46
C ASN A 148 -23.53 -7.34 -2.69
N ASP A 149 -24.31 -8.03 -3.51
CA ASP A 149 -24.92 -7.44 -4.72
C ASP A 149 -25.99 -6.39 -4.38
N GLU A 150 -26.62 -6.49 -3.20
CA GLU A 150 -27.74 -5.63 -2.80
C GLU A 150 -27.33 -4.37 -2.02
N LYS A 151 -26.25 -4.43 -1.23
CA LYS A 151 -25.89 -3.37 -0.28
C LYS A 151 -24.45 -3.45 0.20
N VAL A 152 -23.99 -2.33 0.76
CA VAL A 152 -22.74 -2.25 1.53
C VAL A 152 -23.02 -2.59 2.99
N LEU A 153 -22.27 -3.57 3.53
CA LEU A 153 -22.37 -4.00 4.92
C LEU A 153 -21.56 -3.10 5.86
N GLY A 154 -20.47 -2.51 5.36
CA GLY A 154 -19.64 -1.59 6.15
C GLY A 154 -18.39 -1.11 5.43
N LEU A 155 -17.72 -0.14 6.05
CA LEU A 155 -16.47 0.46 5.58
C LEU A 155 -15.41 0.41 6.69
N MET A 156 -14.17 0.16 6.29
CA MET A 156 -12.97 0.32 7.11
C MET A 156 -12.05 1.36 6.48
N GLY A 157 -11.71 2.39 7.24
CA GLY A 157 -10.64 3.33 6.91
C GLY A 157 -9.32 2.83 7.50
N ILE A 158 -8.44 2.34 6.62
CA ILE A 158 -7.12 1.83 7.00
C ILE A 158 -6.06 2.90 6.74
N THR A 159 -5.13 3.01 7.69
CA THR A 159 -3.96 3.88 7.56
C THR A 159 -2.69 3.10 7.92
N ASP A 160 -1.53 3.62 7.50
CA ASP A 160 -0.22 3.11 7.87
C ASP A 160 0.66 4.27 8.34
N GLU A 161 1.31 4.09 9.48
CA GLU A 161 2.06 5.16 10.11
C GLU A 161 3.36 5.41 9.36
N VAL A 162 3.60 6.67 8.98
CA VAL A 162 4.88 7.10 8.40
C VAL A 162 5.99 6.91 9.42
N ARG A 163 7.14 6.35 8.99
CA ARG A 163 8.29 6.17 9.88
C ARG A 163 8.83 7.54 10.34
N GLY A 164 9.21 7.65 11.61
CA GLY A 164 9.66 8.92 12.19
C GLY A 164 10.92 9.47 11.49
N GLU A 165 11.79 8.57 11.03
CA GLU A 165 13.02 8.87 10.32
C GLU A 165 12.82 9.28 8.85
N SER A 166 11.68 8.95 8.22
CA SER A 166 11.51 9.12 6.77
C SER A 166 11.76 10.55 6.31
N LYS A 167 11.23 11.54 7.03
CA LYS A 167 11.42 12.96 6.67
C LYS A 167 12.89 13.38 6.69
N GLN A 168 13.64 12.92 7.68
CA GLN A 168 15.05 13.24 7.80
C GLN A 168 15.87 12.54 6.71
N ILE A 169 15.56 11.28 6.40
CA ILE A 169 16.21 10.52 5.30
C ILE A 169 15.98 11.22 3.95
N ILE A 170 14.76 11.65 3.64
CA ILE A 170 14.48 12.36 2.38
C ILE A 170 15.32 13.64 2.28
N LYS A 171 15.43 14.40 3.37
CA LYS A 171 16.28 15.60 3.44
C LYS A 171 17.76 15.28 3.20
N GLU A 172 18.27 14.23 3.84
CA GLU A 172 19.68 13.79 3.67
C GLU A 172 19.96 13.33 2.24
N LEU A 173 19.01 12.66 1.59
CA LEU A 173 19.14 12.26 0.19
C LEU A 173 19.23 13.48 -0.73
N HIS A 174 18.39 14.50 -0.53
CA HIS A 174 18.48 15.74 -1.30
C HIS A 174 19.82 16.46 -1.05
N GLN A 175 20.31 16.48 0.19
CA GLN A 175 21.63 17.03 0.52
C GLN A 175 22.79 16.25 -0.12
N ALA A 176 22.63 14.93 -0.29
CA ALA A 176 23.58 14.07 -0.99
C ALA A 176 23.51 14.20 -2.53
N GLY A 177 22.64 15.06 -3.07
CA GLY A 177 22.56 15.36 -4.50
C GLY A 177 21.50 14.55 -5.26
N ILE A 178 20.67 13.75 -4.57
CA ILE A 178 19.48 13.14 -5.19
C ILE A 178 18.48 14.26 -5.49
N LYS A 179 18.22 14.50 -6.77
CA LYS A 179 17.36 15.60 -7.24
C LYS A 179 15.88 15.29 -7.06
N HIS A 180 15.50 14.02 -7.18
CA HIS A 180 14.11 13.60 -7.16
C HIS A 180 13.91 12.41 -6.21
N THR A 181 13.02 12.58 -5.24
CA THR A 181 12.52 11.47 -4.42
C THR A 181 11.04 11.30 -4.71
N VAL A 182 10.67 10.14 -5.24
CA VAL A 182 9.31 9.87 -5.72
C VAL A 182 8.70 8.67 -5.02
N MET A 183 7.41 8.71 -4.72
CA MET A 183 6.68 7.56 -4.16
C MET A 183 5.80 6.91 -5.23
N LEU A 184 5.81 5.57 -5.27
CA LEU A 184 4.93 4.74 -6.10
C LEU A 184 4.01 3.93 -5.18
N THR A 185 2.71 4.19 -5.23
CA THR A 185 1.75 3.54 -4.32
C THR A 185 0.46 3.12 -5.02
N GLY A 186 -0.15 2.05 -4.51
CA GLY A 186 -1.49 1.62 -4.91
C GLY A 186 -2.60 2.41 -4.22
N ASP A 187 -2.25 3.20 -3.20
CA ASP A 187 -3.19 4.01 -2.43
C ASP A 187 -3.82 5.13 -3.26
N HIS A 188 -4.89 5.70 -2.71
CA HIS A 188 -5.56 6.84 -3.28
C HIS A 188 -4.67 8.09 -3.37
N GLN A 189 -4.96 8.95 -4.36
CA GLN A 189 -4.23 10.21 -4.63
C GLN A 189 -4.09 11.08 -3.38
N GLN A 190 -5.14 11.18 -2.58
CA GLN A 190 -5.12 12.03 -1.38
C GLN A 190 -4.23 11.46 -0.28
N THR A 191 -4.21 10.14 -0.09
CA THR A 191 -3.31 9.46 0.84
C THR A 191 -1.85 9.65 0.42
N ALA A 192 -1.58 9.43 -0.87
CA ALA A 192 -0.25 9.62 -1.44
C ALA A 192 0.23 11.08 -1.27
N LYS A 193 -0.64 12.05 -1.53
CA LYS A 193 -0.37 13.48 -1.33
C LYS A 193 -0.01 13.79 0.12
N LYS A 194 -0.84 13.37 1.09
CA LYS A 194 -0.59 13.60 2.52
C LYS A 194 0.75 13.05 2.98
N VAL A 195 1.08 11.82 2.59
CA VAL A 195 2.38 11.20 2.94
C VAL A 195 3.54 11.95 2.28
N SER A 196 3.41 12.27 0.99
CA SER A 196 4.40 13.02 0.22
C SER A 196 4.72 14.38 0.84
N GLU A 197 3.70 15.15 1.20
CA GLU A 197 3.84 16.47 1.84
C GLU A 197 4.45 16.34 3.24
N LYS A 198 4.02 15.34 4.02
CA LYS A 198 4.51 15.11 5.39
C LYS A 198 6.02 14.86 5.45
N ILE A 199 6.57 14.12 4.48
CA ILE A 199 8.00 13.74 4.47
C ILE A 199 8.84 14.54 3.47
N GLY A 200 8.23 15.39 2.63
CA GLY A 200 8.93 16.27 1.70
C GLY A 200 9.40 15.58 0.40
N LEU A 201 8.62 14.65 -0.15
CA LEU A 201 8.95 14.07 -1.46
C LEU A 201 8.78 15.08 -2.60
N SER A 202 9.57 14.92 -3.66
CA SER A 202 9.50 15.76 -4.86
C SER A 202 8.27 15.47 -5.71
N ASN A 203 7.81 14.22 -5.74
CA ASN A 203 6.63 13.80 -6.51
C ASN A 203 6.03 12.49 -5.97
N TYR A 204 4.83 12.14 -6.40
CA TYR A 204 4.19 10.86 -6.10
C TYR A 204 3.33 10.37 -7.28
N TYR A 205 3.16 9.05 -7.37
CA TYR A 205 2.24 8.38 -8.28
C TYR A 205 1.38 7.40 -7.48
N ALA A 206 0.07 7.60 -7.54
CA ALA A 206 -0.92 6.87 -6.74
C ALA A 206 -1.82 5.99 -7.63
N ASN A 207 -2.66 5.16 -7.02
CA ASN A 207 -3.58 4.22 -7.66
C ASN A 207 -2.91 3.18 -8.57
N LEU A 208 -1.61 2.89 -8.38
CA LEU A 208 -0.86 1.99 -9.24
C LEU A 208 -1.06 0.52 -8.84
N LEU A 209 -1.37 -0.32 -9.83
CA LEU A 209 -1.25 -1.77 -9.72
C LEU A 209 0.23 -2.20 -9.73
N PRO A 210 0.56 -3.43 -9.27
CA PRO A 210 1.94 -3.93 -9.28
C PRO A 210 2.65 -3.79 -10.64
N ASP A 211 1.99 -4.20 -11.73
CA ASP A 211 2.55 -4.10 -13.09
C ASP A 211 2.70 -2.64 -13.55
N GLU A 212 1.84 -1.75 -13.08
CA GLU A 212 1.90 -0.33 -13.39
C GLU A 212 3.05 0.37 -12.65
N LYS A 213 3.38 -0.05 -11.43
CA LYS A 213 4.61 0.41 -10.74
C LYS A 213 5.85 0.10 -11.58
N VAL A 214 5.94 -1.13 -12.12
CA VAL A 214 7.06 -1.53 -12.98
C VAL A 214 7.10 -0.69 -14.26
N LYS A 215 5.96 -0.46 -14.92
CA LYS A 215 5.88 0.44 -16.09
C LYS A 215 6.32 1.85 -15.74
N LYS A 216 5.89 2.38 -14.59
CA LYS A 216 6.25 3.73 -14.15
C LYS A 216 7.75 3.87 -13.89
N VAL A 217 8.39 2.89 -13.24
CA VAL A 217 9.85 2.88 -13.06
C VAL A 217 10.54 2.91 -14.43
N LYS A 218 10.11 2.07 -15.39
CA LYS A 218 10.66 2.07 -16.76
C LYS A 218 10.50 3.42 -17.46
N GLU A 219 9.37 4.09 -17.31
CA GLU A 219 9.17 5.44 -17.86
C GLU A 219 10.14 6.45 -17.25
N LEU A 220 10.26 6.46 -15.92
CA LEU A 220 11.14 7.38 -15.21
C LEU A 220 12.62 7.16 -15.62
N THR A 221 13.04 5.91 -15.91
CA THR A 221 14.42 5.63 -16.37
C THR A 221 14.78 6.26 -17.70
N LYS A 222 13.80 6.72 -18.48
CA LYS A 222 14.04 7.49 -19.71
C LYS A 222 14.55 8.90 -19.44
N THR A 223 14.30 9.42 -18.24
CA THR A 223 14.60 10.82 -17.85
C THR A 223 15.80 10.96 -16.91
N GLY A 224 16.25 9.86 -16.28
CA GLY A 224 17.34 9.90 -15.30
C GLY A 224 17.78 8.51 -14.85
N LYS A 225 18.76 8.46 -13.94
CA LYS A 225 19.24 7.21 -13.31
C LYS A 225 18.53 6.99 -11.99
N ILE A 226 17.86 5.84 -11.88
CA ILE A 226 16.91 5.57 -10.78
C ILE A 226 17.33 4.35 -9.96
N ALA A 227 17.16 4.47 -8.65
CA ALA A 227 17.00 3.32 -7.76
C ALA A 227 15.54 3.18 -7.33
N MET A 228 15.08 1.94 -7.18
CA MET A 228 13.82 1.63 -6.50
C MET A 228 14.14 1.03 -5.13
N VAL A 229 13.45 1.50 -4.10
CA VAL A 229 13.51 0.99 -2.72
C VAL A 229 12.13 0.42 -2.36
N ALA A 230 12.11 -0.84 -1.98
CA ALA A 230 10.92 -1.55 -1.51
C ALA A 230 11.33 -2.60 -0.47
N THR A 231 10.41 -2.97 0.40
CA THR A 231 10.57 -3.97 1.48
C THR A 231 9.55 -5.07 1.33
#